data_AF-A0A7K1Z957-F1
#
_entry.id   AF-A0A7K1Z957-F1
#
_cell.length_a   1.000
_cell.length_b   1.000
_cell.length_c   1.000
_cell.angle_alpha   90.00
_cell.angle_beta   90.00
_cell.angle_gamma   90.00
#
_symmetry.space_group_name_H-M   'P 1'
#
loop_
_entity.id
_entity.type
_entity.pdbx_description
1 polymer ?
#
loop_
_entity_poly.entity_id
_entity_poly.type
_entity_poly.pdbx_seq_one_letter_code
_entity_poly.pdbx_strand_id
1 'polypeptide(L)'
;MKLTRYFDAFMENTVNINDSRLRDLEERVKTLYGVLKDDDQIGDIVRVKVPQGSWAHKTIIKPIDDNEFDADFLVVMTEQEDWMPRDYINNVYAALRRRATYKDMTKKKDRCVRVVYANDCHIDIVPFVKLSDGRQVIVNHATDEWEETNPGGLTSWLKQQ
;
A
#
# COMPACT_ATOMS: atom_id res chain seq x y z
N MET A 1 -6.85 30.92 24.54
CA MET A 1 -7.58 30.80 23.26
C MET A 1 -8.75 29.83 23.47
N LYS A 2 -10.01 30.30 23.46
CA LYS A 2 -11.19 29.51 23.91
C LYS A 2 -11.59 28.37 22.96
N LEU A 3 -11.13 28.37 21.71
CA LEU A 3 -11.51 27.39 20.68
C LEU A 3 -10.52 26.23 20.51
N THR A 4 -9.28 26.36 20.99
CA THR A 4 -8.24 25.32 20.83
C THR A 4 -8.68 24.00 21.45
N ARG A 5 -9.21 24.03 22.67
CA ARG A 5 -9.68 22.81 23.36
C ARG A 5 -10.79 22.07 22.61
N TYR A 6 -11.69 22.78 21.93
CA TYR A 6 -12.73 22.16 21.12
C TYR A 6 -12.15 21.55 19.83
N PHE A 7 -11.20 22.25 19.22
CA PHE A 7 -10.50 21.75 18.04
C PHE A 7 -9.67 20.51 18.37
N ASP A 8 -8.91 20.53 19.46
CA ASP A 8 -8.11 19.38 19.92
C ASP A 8 -9.01 18.18 20.20
N ALA A 9 -10.13 18.40 20.89
CA ALA A 9 -11.10 17.35 21.16
C ALA A 9 -11.75 16.80 19.87
N PHE A 10 -12.01 17.65 18.87
CA PHE A 10 -12.51 17.20 17.57
C PHE A 10 -11.47 16.35 16.83
N MET A 11 -10.21 16.81 16.80
CA MET A 11 -9.11 16.07 16.19
C MET A 11 -8.93 14.71 16.86
N GLU A 12 -8.85 14.65 18.19
CA GLU A 12 -8.61 13.42 18.94
C GLU A 12 -9.78 12.43 18.85
N ASN A 13 -11.02 12.90 19.02
CA ASN A 13 -12.17 12.00 19.17
C ASN A 13 -12.86 11.65 17.85
N THR A 14 -12.70 12.50 16.82
CA THR A 14 -13.46 12.40 15.56
C THR A 14 -12.57 12.16 14.35
N VAL A 15 -11.49 12.94 14.19
CA VAL A 15 -10.69 12.93 12.95
C VAL A 15 -9.58 11.89 12.99
N ASN A 16 -8.78 11.87 14.05
CA ASN A 16 -7.58 11.06 14.11
C ASN A 16 -7.93 9.58 14.22
N ILE A 17 -7.23 8.77 13.43
CA ILE A 17 -7.28 7.32 13.59
C ILE A 17 -6.65 6.93 14.93
N ASN A 18 -7.22 5.92 15.60
CA ASN A 18 -6.73 5.49 16.91
C ASN A 18 -5.46 4.63 16.81
N ASP A 19 -4.64 4.66 17.87
CA ASP A 19 -3.35 3.96 17.94
C ASP A 19 -3.45 2.44 17.80
N SER A 20 -4.54 1.82 18.26
CA SER A 20 -4.77 0.38 18.06
C SER A 20 -4.87 0.03 16.58
N ARG A 21 -5.66 0.76 15.80
CA ARG A 21 -5.80 0.54 14.35
C ARG A 21 -4.50 0.79 13.60
N LEU A 22 -3.70 1.77 14.03
CA LEU A 22 -2.38 2.01 13.45
C LEU A 22 -1.41 0.85 13.72
N ARG A 23 -1.42 0.29 14.94
CA ARG A 23 -0.62 -0.90 15.27
C ARG A 23 -1.05 -2.13 14.47
N ASP A 24 -2.36 -2.37 14.39
CA ASP A 24 -2.92 -3.47 13.60
C ASP A 24 -2.55 -3.31 12.11
N LEU A 25 -2.63 -2.09 11.57
CA LEU A 25 -2.21 -1.80 10.20
C LEU A 25 -0.73 -2.15 9.98
N GLU A 26 0.16 -1.74 10.89
CA GLU A 26 1.59 -2.04 10.77
C GLU A 26 1.88 -3.54 10.78
N GLU A 27 1.21 -4.30 11.67
CA GLU A 27 1.31 -5.76 11.74
C GLU A 27 0.77 -6.45 10.47
N ARG A 28 -0.37 -5.97 9.94
CA ARG A 28 -0.95 -6.47 8.69
C ARG A 28 -0.03 -6.23 7.51
N VAL A 29 0.51 -5.01 7.35
CA VAL A 29 1.49 -4.70 6.30
C VAL A 29 2.75 -5.55 6.43
N LYS A 30 3.26 -5.75 7.65
CA LYS A 30 4.40 -6.63 7.90
C LYS A 30 4.10 -8.06 7.46
N THR A 31 2.93 -8.58 7.79
CA THR A 31 2.50 -9.93 7.42
C THR A 31 2.32 -10.08 5.91
N LEU A 32 1.63 -9.14 5.26
CA LEU A 32 1.43 -9.14 3.81
C LEU A 32 2.74 -9.11 3.04
N TYR A 33 3.69 -8.28 3.48
CA TYR A 33 5.03 -8.28 2.90
C TYR A 33 5.77 -9.60 3.12
N GLY A 34 5.65 -10.20 4.30
CA GLY A 34 6.20 -11.53 4.57
C GLY A 34 5.66 -12.59 3.59
N VAL A 35 4.35 -12.57 3.32
CA VAL A 35 3.72 -13.48 2.35
C VAL A 35 4.33 -13.35 0.96
N LEU A 36 4.58 -12.12 0.49
CA LEU A 36 5.20 -11.89 -0.82
C LEU A 36 6.66 -12.31 -0.83
N LYS A 37 7.37 -12.12 0.29
CA LYS A 37 8.78 -12.48 0.41
C LYS A 37 9.01 -13.99 0.50
N ASP A 38 8.08 -14.70 1.14
CA ASP A 38 8.09 -16.15 1.33
C ASP A 38 7.37 -16.90 0.19
N ASP A 39 7.06 -16.22 -0.92
CA ASP A 39 6.42 -16.84 -2.08
C ASP A 39 7.46 -17.47 -3.01
N ASP A 40 7.27 -18.73 -3.37
CA ASP A 40 8.23 -19.50 -4.17
C ASP A 40 8.43 -18.97 -5.61
N GLN A 41 7.51 -18.14 -6.12
CA GLN A 41 7.59 -17.64 -7.50
C GLN A 41 8.16 -16.22 -7.59
N ILE A 42 7.87 -15.36 -6.60
CA ILE A 42 8.31 -13.94 -6.64
C ILE A 42 9.17 -13.52 -5.46
N GLY A 43 9.35 -14.36 -4.43
CA GLY A 43 10.07 -14.00 -3.21
C GLY A 43 11.49 -13.49 -3.47
N ASP A 44 12.18 -14.05 -4.46
CA ASP A 44 13.54 -13.67 -4.84
C ASP A 44 13.63 -12.28 -5.47
N ILE A 45 12.56 -11.82 -6.13
CA ILE A 45 12.52 -10.52 -6.81
C ILE A 45 11.91 -9.43 -5.93
N VAL A 46 11.21 -9.77 -4.84
CA VAL A 46 10.71 -8.83 -3.84
C VAL A 46 11.86 -8.34 -2.95
N ARG A 47 12.08 -7.03 -2.88
CA ARG A 47 13.24 -6.43 -2.19
C ARG A 47 12.91 -5.78 -0.86
N VAL A 48 11.99 -4.82 -0.88
CA VAL A 48 11.63 -4.04 0.31
C VAL A 48 10.22 -3.50 0.17
N LYS A 49 9.57 -3.23 1.30
CA LYS A 49 8.33 -2.45 1.36
C LYS A 49 8.61 -1.01 1.77
N VAL A 50 7.89 -0.07 1.19
CA VAL A 50 7.97 1.35 1.55
C VAL A 50 6.55 1.87 1.80
N PRO A 51 6.23 2.39 3.01
CA PRO A 51 4.97 3.07 3.25
C PRO A 51 4.73 4.16 2.21
N GLN A 52 3.49 4.31 1.74
CA GLN A 52 3.11 5.33 0.77
C GLN A 52 1.80 5.99 1.19
N GLY A 53 1.43 7.07 0.50
CA GLY A 53 0.12 7.70 0.66
C GLY A 53 -0.11 8.29 2.04
N SER A 54 -1.39 8.32 2.42
CA SER A 54 -1.85 8.85 3.71
C SER A 54 -1.16 8.20 4.91
N TRP A 55 -0.79 6.92 4.78
CA TRP A 55 -0.04 6.21 5.80
C TRP A 55 1.37 6.77 6.01
N ALA A 56 2.13 6.95 4.93
CA ALA A 56 3.47 7.54 5.00
C ALA A 56 3.46 9.00 5.49
N HIS A 57 2.38 9.72 5.20
CA HIS A 57 2.20 11.13 5.54
C HIS A 57 1.59 11.34 6.93
N LYS A 58 1.15 10.27 7.59
CA LYS A 58 0.43 10.33 8.88
C LYS A 58 -0.85 11.15 8.81
N THR A 59 -1.57 11.03 7.69
CA THR A 59 -2.83 11.73 7.41
C THR A 59 -4.03 10.80 7.27
N ILE A 60 -3.91 9.53 7.68
CA ILE A 60 -5.05 8.62 7.79
C ILE A 60 -6.05 9.19 8.80
N ILE A 61 -7.31 9.27 8.40
CA ILE A 61 -8.41 9.70 9.25
C ILE A 61 -9.28 8.51 9.68
N LYS A 62 -9.99 8.69 10.78
CA LYS A 62 -11.00 7.75 11.25
C LYS A 62 -12.12 7.67 10.21
N PRO A 63 -12.52 6.46 9.78
CA PRO A 63 -13.63 6.32 8.86
C PRO A 63 -14.95 6.72 9.53
N ILE A 64 -15.88 7.25 8.71
CA ILE A 64 -17.24 7.60 9.12
C ILE A 64 -18.14 6.39 8.87
N ASP A 65 -19.01 6.05 9.84
CA ASP A 65 -19.93 4.92 9.76
C ASP A 65 -19.22 3.59 9.40
N ASP A 66 -19.78 2.82 8.48
CA ASP A 66 -19.25 1.53 8.02
C ASP A 66 -18.19 1.66 6.92
N ASN A 67 -17.60 2.85 6.73
CA ASN A 67 -16.51 3.02 5.78
C ASN A 67 -15.20 2.40 6.31
N GLU A 68 -14.29 2.14 5.38
CA GLU A 68 -12.95 1.62 5.66
C GLU A 68 -11.93 2.76 5.57
N PHE A 69 -10.88 2.69 6.39
CA PHE A 69 -9.66 3.48 6.11
C PHE A 69 -8.75 2.72 5.15
N ASP A 70 -7.89 3.45 4.47
CA ASP A 70 -6.96 2.92 3.48
C ASP A 70 -5.50 3.14 3.89
N ALA A 71 -4.64 2.26 3.38
CA ALA A 71 -3.21 2.42 3.48
C ALA A 71 -2.52 1.81 2.26
N ASP A 72 -1.49 2.48 1.78
CA ASP A 72 -0.71 2.05 0.63
C ASP A 72 0.71 1.68 1.04
N PHE A 73 1.27 0.65 0.42
CA PHE A 73 2.71 0.48 0.41
C PHE A 73 3.23 0.03 -0.95
N LEU A 74 4.40 0.54 -1.30
CA LEU A 74 5.16 0.08 -2.45
C LEU A 74 5.82 -1.24 -2.10
N VAL A 75 5.66 -2.25 -2.95
CA VAL A 75 6.54 -3.43 -2.95
C VAL A 75 7.59 -3.22 -4.04
N VAL A 76 8.83 -2.94 -3.62
CA VAL A 76 9.94 -2.75 -4.54
C VAL A 76 10.36 -4.10 -5.08
N MET A 77 10.31 -4.26 -6.39
CA MET A 77 10.63 -5.50 -7.10
C MET A 77 11.79 -5.30 -8.08
N THR A 78 12.58 -6.34 -8.29
CA THR A 78 13.58 -6.37 -9.35
C THR A 78 12.91 -6.48 -10.71
N GLU A 79 13.35 -5.67 -11.66
CA GLU A 79 12.93 -5.75 -13.05
C GLU A 79 13.17 -7.17 -13.61
N GLN A 80 12.17 -7.69 -14.32
CA GLN A 80 12.20 -8.97 -15.02
C GLN A 80 12.13 -8.71 -16.52
N GLU A 81 13.14 -9.15 -17.27
CA GLU A 81 13.27 -8.89 -18.72
C GLU A 81 12.09 -9.45 -19.53
N ASP A 82 11.56 -10.60 -19.12
CA ASP A 82 10.46 -11.30 -19.81
C ASP A 82 9.06 -10.86 -19.33
N TRP A 83 8.94 -9.86 -18.46
CA TRP A 83 7.65 -9.41 -17.92
C TRP A 83 7.17 -8.13 -18.56
N MET A 84 5.88 -8.10 -18.91
CA MET A 84 5.16 -6.88 -19.22
C MET A 84 4.72 -6.18 -17.91
N PRO A 85 4.39 -4.86 -17.94
CA PRO A 85 3.97 -4.13 -16.74
C PRO A 85 2.85 -4.83 -15.94
N ARG A 86 1.82 -5.35 -16.62
CA ARG A 86 0.70 -6.04 -15.93
C ARG A 86 1.12 -7.30 -15.18
N ASP A 87 2.24 -7.92 -15.55
CA ASP A 87 2.69 -9.18 -14.95
C ASP A 87 3.10 -8.98 -13.49
N TYR A 88 3.58 -7.80 -13.10
CA TYR A 88 3.88 -7.49 -11.71
C TYR A 88 2.62 -7.56 -10.84
N ILE A 89 1.52 -6.91 -11.26
CA ILE A 89 0.23 -7.00 -10.54
C ILE A 89 -0.31 -8.42 -10.56
N ASN A 90 -0.22 -9.12 -11.69
CA ASN A 90 -0.68 -10.51 -11.80
C ASN A 90 0.03 -11.43 -10.81
N ASN A 91 1.35 -11.30 -10.71
CA ASN A 91 2.15 -12.15 -9.85
C ASN A 91 2.00 -11.80 -8.37
N VAL A 92 1.93 -10.52 -7.99
CA VAL A 92 1.59 -10.11 -6.61
C VAL A 92 0.21 -10.63 -6.22
N TYR A 93 -0.77 -10.52 -7.12
CA TYR A 93 -2.13 -11.03 -6.90
C TYR A 93 -2.14 -12.56 -6.72
N ALA A 94 -1.39 -13.28 -7.56
CA ALA A 94 -1.28 -14.73 -7.47
C ALA A 94 -0.60 -15.18 -6.17
N ALA A 95 0.48 -14.51 -5.75
CA ALA A 95 1.20 -14.81 -4.51
C ALA A 95 0.30 -14.75 -3.28
N LEU A 96 -0.49 -13.68 -3.14
CA LEU A 96 -1.45 -13.57 -2.04
C LEU A 96 -2.52 -14.66 -2.11
N ARG A 97 -3.07 -14.94 -3.30
CA ARG A 97 -4.14 -15.93 -3.46
C ARG A 97 -3.70 -17.38 -3.27
N ARG A 98 -2.40 -17.68 -3.39
CA ARG A 98 -1.84 -18.99 -3.02
C ARG A 98 -1.96 -19.27 -1.52
N ARG A 99 -2.04 -18.22 -0.68
CA ARG A 99 -2.31 -18.36 0.74
C ARG A 99 -3.81 -18.39 1.00
N ALA A 100 -4.29 -19.47 1.64
CA ALA A 100 -5.71 -19.67 1.92
C ALA A 100 -6.34 -18.46 2.64
N THR A 101 -5.63 -17.87 3.61
CA THR A 101 -6.06 -16.69 4.37
C THR A 101 -6.42 -15.49 3.48
N TYR A 102 -5.60 -15.20 2.46
CA TYR A 102 -5.76 -13.99 1.65
C TYR A 102 -6.54 -14.22 0.36
N LYS A 103 -6.85 -15.47 0.02
CA LYS A 103 -7.50 -15.84 -1.23
C LYS A 103 -8.74 -15.00 -1.50
N ASP A 104 -9.69 -14.96 -0.57
CA ASP A 104 -10.97 -14.27 -0.76
C ASP A 104 -10.94 -12.79 -0.34
N MET A 105 -9.87 -12.37 0.35
CA MET A 105 -9.63 -10.98 0.74
C MET A 105 -8.99 -10.15 -0.38
N THR A 106 -8.33 -10.82 -1.34
CA THR A 106 -7.49 -10.16 -2.34
C THR A 106 -8.27 -9.80 -3.61
N LYS A 107 -8.21 -8.52 -3.99
CA LYS A 107 -8.79 -7.95 -5.21
C LYS A 107 -7.69 -7.35 -6.08
N LYS A 108 -7.72 -7.63 -7.37
CA LYS A 108 -6.86 -6.97 -8.35
C LYS A 108 -7.44 -5.60 -8.70
N LYS A 109 -6.59 -4.58 -8.82
CA LYS A 109 -6.92 -3.24 -9.33
C LYS A 109 -5.94 -2.89 -10.46
N ASP A 110 -6.13 -1.72 -11.07
CA ASP A 110 -5.30 -1.31 -12.21
C ASP A 110 -3.86 -0.98 -11.78
N ARG A 111 -3.64 -0.41 -10.59
CA ARG A 111 -2.32 0.02 -10.10
C ARG A 111 -1.84 -0.70 -8.85
N CYS A 112 -2.68 -1.53 -8.26
CA CYS A 112 -2.37 -2.21 -7.01
C CYS A 112 -3.05 -3.56 -6.92
N VAL A 113 -2.62 -4.32 -5.91
CA VAL A 113 -3.36 -5.47 -5.40
C VAL A 113 -3.88 -5.09 -4.02
N ARG A 114 -5.20 -5.11 -3.86
CA ARG A 114 -5.90 -4.70 -2.65
C ARG A 114 -6.24 -5.90 -1.77
N VAL A 115 -5.87 -5.86 -0.50
CA VAL A 115 -6.34 -6.82 0.51
C VAL A 115 -7.36 -6.14 1.40
N VAL A 116 -8.57 -6.70 1.48
CA VAL A 116 -9.70 -6.12 2.25
C VAL A 116 -9.84 -6.83 3.59
N TYR A 117 -9.71 -6.07 4.68
CA TYR A 117 -10.05 -6.48 6.05
C TYR A 117 -11.45 -5.94 6.36
N ALA A 118 -12.45 -6.81 6.22
CA ALA A 118 -13.86 -6.43 6.27
C ALA A 118 -14.21 -5.58 7.50
N ASN A 119 -14.95 -4.50 7.26
CA ASN A 119 -15.42 -3.54 8.27
C ASN A 119 -14.29 -2.83 9.05
N ASP A 120 -13.10 -2.72 8.47
CA ASP A 120 -11.98 -2.01 9.11
C ASP A 120 -11.12 -1.23 8.12
N CYS A 121 -10.37 -1.93 7.26
CA CYS A 121 -9.47 -1.28 6.31
C CYS A 121 -9.27 -2.07 5.02
N HIS A 122 -8.71 -1.40 4.02
CA HIS A 122 -8.04 -2.08 2.92
C HIS A 122 -6.61 -1.60 2.76
N ILE A 123 -5.74 -2.52 2.33
CA ILE A 123 -4.32 -2.27 2.11
C ILE A 123 -4.02 -2.46 0.63
N ASP A 124 -3.50 -1.42 0.02
CA ASP A 124 -3.11 -1.40 -1.39
C ASP A 124 -1.61 -1.65 -1.54
N ILE A 125 -1.30 -2.76 -2.21
CA ILE A 125 0.06 -3.22 -2.47
C ILE A 125 0.40 -2.81 -3.90
N VAL A 126 1.30 -1.85 -4.03
CA VAL A 126 1.64 -1.23 -5.33
C VAL A 126 2.99 -1.77 -5.79
N PRO A 127 3.07 -2.57 -6.86
CA PRO A 127 4.35 -2.98 -7.43
C PRO A 127 5.12 -1.75 -7.92
N PHE A 128 6.36 -1.64 -7.47
CA PHE A 128 7.25 -0.54 -7.81
C PHE A 128 8.57 -1.10 -8.34
N VAL A 129 9.00 -0.63 -9.50
CA VAL A 129 10.16 -1.17 -10.20
C VAL A 129 11.10 -0.02 -10.53
N LYS A 130 12.40 -0.26 -10.33
CA LYS A 130 13.44 0.58 -10.91
C LYS A 130 13.93 -0.11 -12.18
N LEU A 131 13.61 0.47 -13.33
CA LEU A 131 13.97 -0.07 -14.63
C LEU A 131 15.47 0.14 -14.92
N SER A 132 16.01 -0.66 -15.83
CA SER A 132 17.41 -0.63 -16.25
C SER A 132 17.81 0.72 -16.87
N ASP A 133 16.85 1.43 -17.47
CA ASP A 133 17.01 2.78 -18.00
C ASP A 133 17.05 3.88 -16.91
N GLY A 134 16.89 3.51 -15.64
CA GLY A 134 16.95 4.39 -14.48
C GLY A 134 15.60 4.95 -14.03
N ARG A 135 14.52 4.76 -14.80
CA ARG A 135 13.18 5.21 -14.39
C ARG A 135 12.68 4.46 -13.16
N GLN A 136 11.87 5.17 -12.38
CA GLN A 136 11.18 4.67 -11.21
C GLN A 136 9.67 4.68 -11.49
N VAL A 137 9.07 3.49 -11.53
CA VAL A 137 7.75 3.31 -12.11
C VAL A 137 6.86 2.45 -11.22
N ILE A 138 5.57 2.70 -11.32
CA ILE A 138 4.52 1.72 -11.00
C ILE A 138 3.97 1.15 -12.31
N VAL A 139 3.05 0.21 -12.20
CA VAL A 139 2.45 -0.47 -13.35
C VAL A 139 0.96 -0.15 -13.46
N ASN A 140 0.47 -0.04 -14.69
CA ASN A 140 -0.96 -0.01 -14.99
C ASN A 140 -1.36 -1.32 -15.68
N HIS A 141 -2.03 -2.21 -14.94
CA HIS A 141 -2.49 -3.49 -15.43
C HIS A 141 -3.51 -3.38 -16.57
N ALA A 142 -4.34 -2.33 -16.60
CA ALA A 142 -5.38 -2.18 -17.60
C ALA A 142 -4.83 -1.76 -18.97
N THR A 143 -3.86 -0.85 -18.99
CA THR A 143 -3.22 -0.39 -20.23
C THR A 143 -1.92 -1.13 -20.58
N ASP A 144 -1.40 -1.94 -19.66
CA ASP A 144 -0.11 -2.64 -19.77
C ASP A 144 1.07 -1.68 -19.95
N GLU A 145 1.04 -0.56 -19.22
CA GLU A 145 2.02 0.52 -19.32
C GLU A 145 2.77 0.75 -18.02
N TRP A 146 4.00 1.25 -18.16
CA TRP A 146 4.77 1.83 -17.07
C TRP A 146 4.30 3.25 -16.78
N GLU A 147 4.07 3.58 -15.52
CA GLU A 147 3.75 4.94 -15.10
C GLU A 147 4.86 5.48 -14.19
N GLU A 148 5.54 6.53 -14.63
CA GLU A 148 6.53 7.22 -13.82
C GLU A 148 5.87 7.87 -12.59
N THR A 149 6.52 7.71 -11.44
CA THR A 149 6.03 8.29 -10.19
C THR A 149 7.18 8.67 -9.28
N ASN A 150 6.95 9.61 -8.37
CA ASN A 150 7.93 10.00 -7.34
C ASN A 150 7.30 10.05 -5.93
N PRO A 151 6.86 8.88 -5.40
CA PRO A 151 6.20 8.81 -4.09
C PRO A 151 7.12 9.24 -2.96
N GLY A 152 8.42 8.96 -3.06
CA GLY A 152 9.45 9.41 -2.12
C GLY A 152 9.61 10.93 -2.12
N GLY A 153 9.64 11.56 -3.30
CA GLY A 153 9.69 13.01 -3.45
C GLY A 153 8.46 13.70 -2.87
N LEU A 154 7.25 13.22 -3.16
CA LEU A 154 6.02 13.76 -2.59
C LEU A 154 6.03 13.66 -1.05
N THR A 155 6.43 12.51 -0.52
CA THR A 155 6.55 12.29 0.94
C THR A 155 7.58 13.22 1.57
N SER A 156 8.69 13.46 0.89
CA SER A 156 9.76 14.34 1.38
C SER A 156 9.33 15.81 1.37
N TRP A 157 8.61 16.23 0.32
CA TRP A 157 8.04 17.58 0.23
C TRP A 157 6.98 17.83 1.32
N LEU A 158 6.08 16.88 1.57
CA LEU A 158 5.06 17.00 2.62
C LEU A 158 5.67 17.10 4.02
N LYS A 159 6.74 16.36 4.31
CA LYS A 159 7.43 16.43 5.61
C LYS A 159 8.16 17.75 5.86
N GLN A 160 8.32 18.58 4.84
CA GLN A 160 8.93 19.92 4.95
C GLN A 160 7.88 21.02 5.15
N GLN A 161 6.59 20.70 5.03
CA GLN A 161 5.49 21.63 5.34
C GLN A 161 5.20 21.63 6.84
#